data_AF-A0A3D1RDM9-F1
#
_entry.id   AF-A0A3D1RDM9-F1
#
_cell.length_a   1.000
_cell.length_b   1.000
_cell.length_c   1.000
_cell.angle_alpha   90.00
_cell.angle_beta   90.00
_cell.angle_gamma   90.00
#
_symmetry.space_group_name_H-M   'P 1'
#
loop_
_entity.id
_entity.type
_entity.pdbx_description
1 polymer ?
#
loop_
_entity_poly.entity_id
_entity_poly.type
_entity_poly.pdbx_seq_one_letter_code
_entity_poly.pdbx_strand_id
1 'polypeptide(L)' 'DNSVVLLNNADEPRGTRIFGPVARELRDKGYMKIISLAPEVL' A
#
# COMPACT_ATOMS: atom_id res chain seq x y z
N ASP A 1 -5.73 8.03 13.03
CA ASP A 1 -6.55 7.10 12.25
C ASP A 1 -5.82 5.82 11.94
N ASN A 2 -6.55 4.71 11.94
CA ASN A 2 -6.03 3.40 11.56
C ASN A 2 -6.59 3.03 10.19
N SER A 3 -5.72 2.62 9.27
CA SER A 3 -6.08 2.27 7.89
C SER A 3 -5.51 0.91 7.53
N VAL A 4 -6.17 0.20 6.62
CA VAL A 4 -5.74 -1.12 6.13
C VAL A 4 -5.98 -1.24 4.62
N VAL A 5 -5.08 -1.94 3.93
CA VAL A 5 -5.20 -2.27 2.51
C VAL A 5 -5.48 -3.77 2.38
N LEU A 6 -6.50 -4.13 1.62
CA LEU A 6 -6.85 -5.54 1.38
C LEU A 6 -5.95 -6.15 0.30
N LEU A 7 -5.31 -7.25 0.65
CA LEU A 7 -4.47 -8.04 -0.25
C LEU A 7 -5.20 -9.30 -0.72
N ASN A 8 -4.78 -9.83 -1.87
CA ASN A 8 -5.16 -11.17 -2.33
C ASN A 8 -4.16 -12.23 -1.83
N ASN A 9 -4.41 -13.50 -2.15
CA ASN A 9 -3.52 -14.62 -1.77
C ASN A 9 -2.14 -14.59 -2.48
N ALA A 10 -1.92 -13.61 -3.37
CA ALA A 10 -0.65 -13.38 -4.06
C ALA A 10 0.04 -12.08 -3.57
N ASP A 11 -0.37 -11.56 -2.40
CA ASP A 11 0.16 -10.33 -1.78
C ASP A 11 0.01 -9.06 -2.64
N GLU A 12 -0.95 -9.06 -3.57
CA GLU A 12 -1.27 -7.90 -4.40
C GLU A 12 -2.50 -7.16 -3.86
N PRO A 13 -2.54 -5.81 -3.94
CA PRO A 13 -3.71 -5.05 -3.54
C PRO A 13 -4.91 -5.42 -4.42
N ARG A 14 -6.05 -5.72 -3.80
CA ARG A 14 -7.31 -5.96 -4.54
C ARG A 14 -7.88 -4.70 -5.16
N GLY A 15 -7.49 -3.53 -4.63
CA GLY A 15 -7.90 -2.21 -5.12
C GLY A 15 -6.91 -1.62 -6.10
N THR A 16 -7.40 -0.73 -6.96
CA THR A 16 -6.60 0.00 -7.96
C THR A 16 -6.16 1.38 -7.51
N ARG A 17 -6.60 1.84 -6.32
CA ARG A 17 -6.31 3.19 -5.81
C ARG A 17 -6.20 3.20 -4.30
N ILE A 18 -5.24 3.95 -3.77
CA ILE A 18 -5.00 4.12 -2.34
C ILE A 18 -5.22 5.57 -1.97
N PHE A 19 -5.82 5.79 -0.80
CA PHE A 19 -6.09 7.12 -0.26
C PHE A 19 -5.34 7.31 1.04
N GLY A 20 -4.78 8.50 1.21
CA GLY A 20 -3.98 8.86 2.37
C GLY A 20 -2.50 8.47 2.25
N PRO A 21 -1.68 8.94 3.19
CA PRO A 21 -0.26 8.65 3.22
C PRO A 21 0.00 7.18 3.59
N VAL A 22 1.04 6.59 3.00
CA VAL A 22 1.50 5.22 3.31
C VAL A 22 2.88 5.26 3.96
N ALA A 23 3.17 4.30 4.82
CA ALA A 23 4.48 4.20 5.47
C ALA A 23 5.56 3.69 4.51
N ARG A 24 6.75 4.27 4.58
CA ARG A 24 7.93 3.90 3.78
C ARG A 24 8.43 2.47 4.03
N GLU A 25 8.14 1.94 5.21
CA GLU A 25 8.46 0.56 5.63
C GLU A 25 7.88 -0.51 4.71
N LEU A 26 6.79 -0.19 3.98
CA LEU A 26 6.20 -1.08 2.99
C LEU A 26 7.16 -1.39 1.82
N ARG A 27 8.19 -0.55 1.61
CA ARG A 27 9.19 -0.73 0.55
C ARG A 27 10.07 -1.91 0.85
N ASP A 28 10.54 -2.00 2.09
CA ASP A 28 11.43 -3.06 2.56
C ASP A 28 10.69 -4.40 2.68
N LYS A 29 9.37 -4.34 2.90
CA LYS A 29 8.48 -5.50 2.90
C LYS A 29 8.06 -5.97 1.49
N GLY A 30 8.48 -5.30 0.43
CA GLY A 30 8.21 -5.71 -0.96
C GLY A 30 6.83 -5.30 -1.51
N TYR A 31 6.05 -4.49 -0.79
CA TYR A 31 4.73 -4.01 -1.23
C TYR A 31 4.83 -2.82 -2.19
N MET A 32 5.66 -2.93 -3.23
CA MET A 32 5.93 -1.87 -4.21
C MET A 32 4.66 -1.35 -4.89
N LYS A 33 3.70 -2.22 -5.21
CA LYS A 33 2.43 -1.82 -5.84
C LYS A 33 1.62 -0.85 -4.98
N ILE A 34 1.64 -1.02 -3.66
CA ILE A 34 0.92 -0.15 -2.72
C ILE A 34 1.56 1.24 -2.73
N ILE A 35 2.89 1.30 -2.69
CA ILE A 35 3.65 2.55 -2.69
C ILE A 35 3.44 3.31 -4.00
N SER A 36 3.47 2.62 -5.14
CA SER A 36 3.28 3.24 -6.45
C SER A 36 1.88 3.84 -6.64
N LEU A 37 0.87 3.30 -5.95
CA LEU A 37 -0.53 3.76 -6.04
C LEU A 37 -0.88 4.82 -4.98
N ALA A 38 0.02 5.06 -4.02
CA ALA A 38 -0.23 6.00 -2.94
C ALA A 38 0.10 7.45 -3.35
N PRO A 39 -0.69 8.44 -2.90
CA PRO A 39 -0.45 9.85 -3.20
C PRO A 39 0.75 10.43 -2.44
N GLU A 40 1.07 9.89 -1.26
CA GLU A 40 2.15 10.39 -0.41
C GLU A 40 2.75 9.23 0.40
N VAL A 41 4.07 9.27 0.64
CA VAL A 41 4.82 8.25 1.37
C VAL A 41 5.59 8.90 2.52
N LEU A 42 5.33 8.45 3.74
CA LEU A 42 5.97 8.89 4.98
C LEU A 42 7.07 7.89 5.38
#